data_AF-A0A6J5G6V2-F1
#
_entry.id   AF-A0A6J5G6V2-F1
#
_cell.length_a   1.000
_cell.length_b   1.000
_cell.length_c   1.000
_cell.angle_alpha   90.00
_cell.angle_beta   90.00
_cell.angle_gamma   90.00
#
_symmetry.space_group_name_H-M   'P 1'
#
loop_
_entity.id
_entity.type
_entity.pdbx_description
1 polymer ?
#
loop_
_entity_poly.entity_id
_entity_poly.type
_entity_poly.pdbx_seq_one_letter_code
_entity_poly.pdbx_strand_id
1 'polypeptide(L)'
;MLQETPLRSVAAGVPGEGQHPRAARPFFLLSDIHLSEAIPHTVAAFEHFIRVTAEQADSVFILGDLFEYWVGDDMLVEPFVARIAALLHTLSERGIALYIMHGNRDFLLGKRFMKAAGAIWLPDPFVITAFGIRVALAHGDGLCTADHGYQMFRRFARNRFAQMLFLASPFRWRQKLAENMRAKSEHGRMRPVSLKYDVAPKAVAALFKASKTATIIHGHTHLPARHREPGGMRWVLPDWDLDHGAHRGGYLRIDADGIRALPLG
;
A
#
# COMPACT_ATOMS: atom_id res chain seq x y z
N MET A 1 -5.37 -8.69 26.82
CA MET A 1 -6.81 -8.40 26.95
C MET A 1 -7.44 -8.49 25.56
N LEU A 2 -8.62 -9.09 25.49
CA LEU A 2 -9.27 -9.65 24.31
C LEU A 2 -9.50 -8.63 23.19
N GLN A 3 -9.36 -9.07 21.93
CA GLN A 3 -9.81 -8.30 20.76
C GLN A 3 -11.34 -8.36 20.73
N GLU A 4 -12.01 -7.43 21.41
CA GLU A 4 -13.38 -7.07 21.03
C GLU A 4 -13.33 -6.22 19.76
N THR A 5 -14.21 -6.59 18.83
CA THR A 5 -14.80 -5.89 17.69
C THR A 5 -13.98 -4.76 17.03
N PRO A 6 -13.72 -4.83 15.70
CA PRO A 6 -13.09 -3.73 14.98
C PRO A 6 -13.88 -2.42 15.15
N LEU A 7 -13.25 -1.39 15.69
CA LEU A 7 -13.73 -0.01 15.56
C LEU A 7 -13.72 0.33 14.06
N ARG A 8 -14.94 0.45 13.49
CA ARG A 8 -15.27 0.48 12.06
C ARG A 8 -14.92 -0.80 11.29
N SER A 9 -15.81 -1.79 11.43
CA SER A 9 -15.95 -2.87 10.45
C SER A 9 -16.25 -2.30 9.06
N VAL A 10 -15.52 -2.77 8.03
CA VAL A 10 -15.76 -2.53 6.59
C VAL A 10 -17.10 -3.13 6.11
N ALA A 11 -17.92 -3.68 7.02
CA ALA A 11 -19.31 -4.06 6.74
C ALA A 11 -20.20 -2.85 6.44
N ALA A 12 -19.80 -1.64 6.85
CA ALA A 12 -20.27 -0.43 6.19
C ALA A 12 -19.37 -0.23 4.98
N GLY A 13 -19.94 -0.28 3.77
CA GLY A 13 -19.20 -0.08 2.53
C GLY A 13 -18.38 1.20 2.51
N VAL A 14 -17.56 1.37 1.47
CA VAL A 14 -16.75 2.59 1.28
C VAL A 14 -17.68 3.81 1.45
N PRO A 15 -17.44 4.72 2.41
CA PRO A 15 -18.26 5.92 2.59
C PRO A 15 -18.38 6.63 1.24
N GLY A 16 -19.61 6.81 0.76
CA GLY A 16 -19.90 7.18 -0.64
C GLY A 16 -20.85 6.21 -1.35
N GLU A 17 -21.00 4.99 -0.83
CA GLU A 17 -22.11 4.09 -1.20
C GLU A 17 -23.45 4.62 -0.63
N GLY A 18 -24.04 5.64 -1.27
CA GLY A 18 -25.49 5.78 -1.29
C GLY A 18 -26.16 7.08 -0.88
N GLN A 19 -25.54 8.10 -0.26
CA GLN A 19 -26.28 9.33 0.11
C GLN A 19 -25.44 10.63 0.05
N HIS A 20 -25.71 11.45 -0.98
CA HIS A 20 -25.68 12.93 -1.08
C HIS A 20 -25.09 13.45 -2.42
N PRO A 21 -25.67 14.51 -3.02
CA PRO A 21 -25.36 15.00 -4.36
C PRO A 21 -24.13 15.93 -4.38
N ARG A 22 -22.98 15.44 -3.91
CA ARG A 22 -21.71 15.93 -4.44
C ARG A 22 -21.43 15.11 -5.69
N ALA A 23 -21.00 15.75 -6.78
CA ALA A 23 -20.42 15.01 -7.89
C ALA A 23 -19.35 14.07 -7.31
N ALA A 24 -19.45 12.77 -7.58
CA ALA A 24 -18.59 11.77 -6.96
C ALA A 24 -17.12 12.11 -7.26
N ARG A 25 -16.37 12.48 -6.22
CA ARG A 25 -14.95 12.82 -6.32
C ARG A 25 -14.13 11.54 -6.59
N PRO A 26 -13.04 11.61 -7.37
CA PRO A 26 -12.24 10.45 -7.76
C PRO A 26 -11.66 9.68 -6.57
N PHE A 27 -11.33 8.41 -6.79
CA PHE A 27 -10.46 7.64 -5.89
C PHE A 27 -9.03 7.68 -6.40
N PHE A 28 -8.07 7.92 -5.51
CA PHE A 28 -6.65 7.87 -5.83
C PHE A 28 -6.00 6.63 -5.21
N LEU A 29 -5.18 5.93 -5.97
CA LEU A 29 -4.46 4.73 -5.53
C LEU A 29 -2.96 4.91 -5.77
N LEU A 30 -2.17 4.63 -4.75
CA LEU A 30 -0.70 4.69 -4.78
C LEU A 30 -0.11 3.54 -3.95
N SER A 31 1.17 3.23 -4.13
CA SER A 31 1.91 2.21 -3.37
C SER A 31 3.41 2.47 -3.50
N ASP A 32 4.22 1.67 -2.79
CA ASP A 32 5.67 1.59 -3.04
C ASP A 32 6.36 2.96 -2.93
N ILE A 33 6.01 3.72 -1.89
CA ILE A 33 6.56 5.06 -1.63
C ILE A 33 7.87 4.95 -0.84
N HIS A 34 7.97 3.91 0.01
CA HIS A 34 9.17 3.61 0.81
C HIS A 34 9.66 4.78 1.66
N LEU A 35 8.74 5.51 2.30
CA LEU A 35 9.04 6.71 3.08
C LEU A 35 10.13 6.45 4.12
N SER A 36 11.17 7.29 4.11
CA SER A 36 12.22 7.37 5.10
C SER A 36 12.88 8.75 5.09
N GLU A 37 13.59 9.11 6.16
CA GLU A 37 14.35 10.38 6.21
C GLU A 37 15.44 10.48 5.14
N ALA A 38 15.86 9.35 4.57
CA ALA A 38 16.93 9.28 3.57
C ALA A 38 16.49 9.65 2.14
N ILE A 39 15.19 9.89 1.91
CA ILE A 39 14.63 10.22 0.58
C ILE A 39 13.84 11.54 0.61
N PRO A 40 14.48 12.67 0.95
CA PRO A 40 13.81 13.94 1.20
C PRO A 40 13.00 14.47 0.01
N HIS A 41 13.42 14.24 -1.24
CA HIS A 41 12.66 14.69 -2.41
C HIS A 41 11.37 13.89 -2.60
N THR A 42 11.43 12.57 -2.40
CA THR A 42 10.27 11.68 -2.44
C THR A 42 9.30 12.00 -1.29
N VAL A 43 9.83 12.24 -0.08
CA VAL A 43 9.04 12.70 1.06
C VAL A 43 8.34 14.01 0.73
N ALA A 44 9.05 15.02 0.19
CA ALA A 44 8.44 16.30 -0.16
C ALA A 44 7.32 16.15 -1.20
N ALA A 45 7.51 15.30 -2.22
CA ALA A 45 6.47 15.02 -3.21
C ALA A 45 5.25 14.31 -2.59
N PHE A 46 5.46 13.39 -1.65
CA PHE A 46 4.38 12.76 -0.90
C PHE A 46 3.64 13.76 -0.01
N GLU A 47 4.36 14.64 0.68
CA GLU A 47 3.75 15.71 1.47
C GLU A 47 2.92 16.65 0.60
N HIS A 48 3.43 17.03 -0.57
CA HIS A 48 2.67 17.81 -1.55
C HIS A 48 1.42 17.06 -2.03
N PHE A 49 1.55 15.77 -2.37
CA PHE A 49 0.42 14.95 -2.79
C PHE A 49 -0.68 14.91 -1.74
N ILE A 50 -0.35 14.67 -0.47
CA ILE A 50 -1.34 14.61 0.62
C ILE A 50 -1.96 16.00 0.87
N ARG A 51 -1.17 17.07 0.82
CA ARG A 51 -1.66 18.43 1.10
C ARG A 51 -2.49 19.01 -0.03
N VAL A 52 -2.07 18.82 -1.28
CA VAL A 52 -2.62 19.53 -2.44
C VAL A 52 -3.36 18.58 -3.36
N THR A 53 -2.68 17.55 -3.88
CA THR A 53 -3.28 16.67 -4.89
C THR A 53 -4.51 15.93 -4.36
N ALA A 54 -4.41 15.36 -3.16
CA ALA A 54 -5.47 14.58 -2.53
C ALA A 54 -6.74 15.41 -2.22
N GLU A 55 -6.67 16.75 -2.23
CA GLU A 55 -7.85 17.62 -2.07
C GLU A 55 -8.91 17.42 -3.15
N GLN A 56 -8.58 16.76 -4.25
CA GLN A 56 -9.53 16.40 -5.30
C GLN A 56 -10.18 15.03 -5.08
N ALA A 57 -9.59 14.17 -4.25
CA ALA A 57 -10.03 12.79 -4.07
C ALA A 57 -11.17 12.66 -3.04
N ASP A 58 -12.11 11.77 -3.27
CA ASP A 58 -13.01 11.31 -2.21
C ASP A 58 -12.27 10.39 -1.22
N SER A 59 -11.46 9.49 -1.78
CA SER A 59 -10.76 8.44 -1.07
C SER A 59 -9.36 8.23 -1.62
N VAL A 60 -8.40 7.98 -0.73
CA VAL A 60 -7.00 7.65 -1.03
C VAL A 60 -6.71 6.24 -0.54
N PHE A 61 -6.19 5.38 -1.41
CA PHE A 61 -5.81 4.01 -1.12
C PHE A 61 -4.30 3.86 -1.26
N ILE A 62 -3.62 3.43 -0.20
CA ILE A 62 -2.20 3.11 -0.19
C ILE A 62 -2.06 1.58 -0.19
N LEU A 63 -1.61 1.00 -1.31
CA LEU A 63 -1.56 -0.45 -1.53
C LEU A 63 -0.23 -1.07 -1.07
N GLY A 64 0.17 -0.78 0.17
CA GLY A 64 1.38 -1.31 0.79
C GLY A 64 2.66 -0.58 0.45
N ASP A 65 3.71 -0.88 1.22
CA ASP A 65 5.05 -0.30 1.11
C ASP A 65 5.01 1.24 1.20
N LEU A 66 4.24 1.75 2.16
CA LEU A 66 4.20 3.16 2.56
C LEU A 66 5.54 3.59 3.15
N PHE A 67 6.13 2.76 4.01
CA PHE A 67 7.42 3.00 4.65
C PHE A 67 8.47 2.01 4.13
N GLU A 68 9.73 2.45 4.07
CA GLU A 68 10.87 1.60 3.68
C GLU A 68 11.01 0.36 4.59
N TYR A 69 10.59 0.48 5.85
CA TYR A 69 10.41 -0.62 6.79
C TYR A 69 9.44 -0.24 7.92
N TRP A 70 8.78 -1.24 8.51
CA TRP A 70 8.03 -1.08 9.75
C TRP A 70 8.30 -2.22 10.72
N VAL A 71 8.80 -1.91 11.91
CA VAL A 71 9.12 -2.91 12.94
C VAL A 71 8.11 -2.99 14.08
N GLY A 72 7.06 -2.17 14.05
CA GLY A 72 6.01 -2.11 15.06
C GLY A 72 5.55 -0.67 15.33
N ASP A 73 4.34 -0.53 15.87
CA ASP A 73 3.73 0.79 16.13
C ASP A 73 4.43 1.63 17.19
N ASP A 74 5.39 1.06 17.92
CA ASP A 74 6.31 1.84 18.75
C ASP A 74 7.24 2.75 17.93
N MET A 75 7.35 2.56 16.62
CA MET A 75 7.96 3.53 15.69
C MET A 75 7.30 4.92 15.71
N LEU A 76 6.07 5.05 16.21
CA LEU A 76 5.42 6.36 16.39
C LEU A 76 6.17 7.29 17.36
N VAL A 77 7.13 6.77 18.14
CA VAL A 77 8.03 7.62 18.95
C VAL A 77 9.01 8.42 18.10
N GLU A 78 9.31 7.95 16.88
CA GLU A 78 10.27 8.59 15.98
C GLU A 78 9.64 9.85 15.35
N PRO A 79 10.31 11.02 15.40
CA PRO A 79 9.74 12.29 14.93
C PRO A 79 9.26 12.26 13.48
N PHE A 80 10.01 11.63 12.57
CA PHE A 80 9.62 11.50 11.17
C PHE A 80 8.33 10.72 11.00
N VAL A 81 8.21 9.57 11.66
CA VAL A 81 7.03 8.71 11.59
C VAL A 81 5.80 9.41 12.18
N ALA A 82 5.95 10.06 13.34
CA ALA A 82 4.89 10.85 13.95
C ALA A 82 4.41 11.98 13.03
N ARG A 83 5.32 12.68 12.36
CA ARG A 83 5.02 13.74 11.39
C ARG A 83 4.23 13.21 10.19
N ILE A 84 4.63 12.08 9.60
CA ILE A 84 3.91 11.45 8.48
C ILE A 84 2.52 10.98 8.93
N ALA A 85 2.38 10.37 10.11
CA ALA A 85 1.08 9.98 10.63
C ALA A 85 0.15 11.19 10.82
N ALA A 86 0.65 12.28 11.41
CA ALA A 86 -0.12 13.51 11.57
C ALA A 86 -0.53 14.13 10.23
N LEU A 87 0.37 14.14 9.24
CA LEU A 87 0.06 14.59 7.88
C LEU A 87 -1.07 13.75 7.26
N LEU A 88 -1.00 12.42 7.35
CA LEU A 88 -2.04 11.52 6.86
C LEU A 88 -3.39 11.76 7.54
N HIS A 89 -3.37 12.03 8.85
CA HIS A 89 -4.57 12.33 9.63
C HIS A 89 -5.37 13.52 9.05
N THR A 90 -4.67 14.51 8.47
CA THR A 90 -5.32 15.68 7.85
C THR A 90 -6.26 15.31 6.70
N LEU A 91 -6.11 14.15 6.06
CA LEU A 91 -7.07 13.67 5.07
C LEU A 91 -8.44 13.43 5.72
N SER A 92 -8.46 12.75 6.86
CA SER A 92 -9.70 12.46 7.60
C SER A 92 -10.36 13.75 8.09
N GLU A 93 -9.58 14.72 8.57
CA GLU A 93 -10.07 16.06 8.97
C GLU A 93 -10.71 16.82 7.81
N ARG A 94 -10.21 16.63 6.58
CA ARG A 94 -10.76 17.19 5.34
C ARG A 94 -11.90 16.35 4.74
N GLY A 95 -12.31 15.27 5.40
CA GLY A 95 -13.36 14.37 4.94
C GLY A 95 -12.94 13.44 3.79
N ILE A 96 -11.63 13.25 3.58
CA ILE A 96 -11.07 12.33 2.59
C ILE A 96 -10.74 11.01 3.29
N ALA A 97 -11.34 9.91 2.83
CA ALA A 97 -11.10 8.61 3.45
C ALA A 97 -9.70 8.07 3.07
N LEU A 98 -8.93 7.61 4.05
CA LEU A 98 -7.63 6.99 3.84
C LEU A 98 -7.72 5.49 4.12
N TYR A 99 -7.35 4.67 3.14
CA TYR A 99 -7.25 3.22 3.26
C TYR A 99 -5.80 2.78 3.12
N ILE A 100 -5.33 1.92 4.01
CA ILE A 100 -3.95 1.40 3.96
C ILE A 100 -4.01 -0.13 3.96
N MET A 101 -3.45 -0.71 2.90
CA MET A 101 -3.11 -2.11 2.80
C MET A 101 -1.66 -2.31 3.25
N HIS A 102 -1.37 -3.48 3.81
CA HIS A 102 0.00 -3.86 4.13
C HIS A 102 0.79 -4.27 2.89
N GLY A 103 2.04 -3.83 2.81
CA GLY A 103 3.03 -4.34 1.87
C GLY A 103 4.00 -5.33 2.52
N ASN A 104 5.08 -5.66 1.82
CA ASN A 104 6.11 -6.55 2.33
C ASN A 104 7.14 -5.85 3.22
N ARG A 105 7.22 -4.51 3.18
CA ARG A 105 8.10 -3.71 4.05
C ARG A 105 7.43 -3.32 5.36
N ASP A 106 6.11 -3.21 5.35
CA ASP A 106 5.34 -2.57 6.42
C ASP A 106 4.15 -3.41 6.93
N PHE A 107 4.23 -4.74 6.77
CA PHE A 107 3.20 -5.70 7.23
C PHE A 107 2.93 -5.73 8.75
N LEU A 108 3.74 -5.03 9.54
CA LEU A 108 3.58 -4.87 10.99
C LEU A 108 2.85 -3.57 11.38
N LEU A 109 2.42 -2.75 10.42
CA LEU A 109 1.55 -1.60 10.70
C LEU A 109 0.35 -2.08 11.53
N GLY A 110 0.10 -1.40 12.64
CA GLY A 110 -0.84 -1.83 13.64
C GLY A 110 -1.94 -0.82 13.91
N LYS A 111 -2.79 -1.15 14.88
CA LYS A 111 -3.95 -0.33 15.25
C LYS A 111 -3.57 1.07 15.74
N ARG A 112 -2.42 1.24 16.40
CA ARG A 112 -2.01 2.55 16.91
C ARG A 112 -1.60 3.45 15.74
N PHE A 113 -0.88 2.91 14.75
CA PHE A 113 -0.56 3.67 13.55
C PHE A 113 -1.83 4.03 12.76
N MET A 114 -2.71 3.05 12.48
CA MET A 114 -3.95 3.31 11.74
C MET A 114 -4.78 4.41 12.42
N LYS A 115 -4.88 4.39 13.76
CA LYS A 115 -5.53 5.45 14.53
C LYS A 115 -4.83 6.80 14.39
N ALA A 116 -3.50 6.84 14.57
CA ALA A 116 -2.72 8.07 14.47
C ALA A 116 -2.82 8.71 13.08
N ALA A 117 -2.82 7.89 12.03
CA ALA A 117 -2.96 8.34 10.64
C ALA A 117 -4.40 8.62 10.20
N GLY A 118 -5.42 8.32 11.03
CA GLY A 118 -6.82 8.40 10.61
C GLY A 118 -7.17 7.40 9.48
N ALA A 119 -6.41 6.32 9.37
CA ALA A 119 -6.49 5.35 8.29
C ALA A 119 -7.42 4.17 8.64
N ILE A 120 -8.05 3.62 7.59
CA ILE A 120 -8.84 2.40 7.63
C ILE A 120 -7.97 1.27 7.10
N TRP A 121 -7.87 0.18 7.87
CA TRP A 121 -7.15 -1.01 7.45
C TRP A 121 -7.82 -1.68 6.24
N LEU A 122 -7.04 -2.00 5.22
CA LEU A 122 -7.46 -2.77 4.05
C LEU A 122 -6.80 -4.17 4.03
N PRO A 123 -7.57 -5.27 4.02
CA PRO A 123 -7.03 -6.62 3.81
C PRO A 123 -6.34 -6.78 2.44
N ASP A 124 -5.42 -7.73 2.34
CA ASP A 124 -4.74 -8.09 1.08
C ASP A 124 -5.09 -9.54 0.69
N PRO A 125 -5.84 -9.80 -0.38
CA PRO A 125 -6.48 -8.83 -1.29
C PRO A 125 -7.82 -8.28 -0.76
N PHE A 126 -8.33 -7.21 -1.38
CA PHE A 126 -9.66 -6.64 -1.10
C PHE A 126 -10.38 -6.21 -2.38
N VAL A 127 -11.71 -6.27 -2.41
CA VAL A 127 -12.50 -5.84 -3.58
C VAL A 127 -13.31 -4.60 -3.25
N ILE A 128 -13.16 -3.55 -4.05
CA ILE A 128 -13.99 -2.35 -4.00
C ILE A 128 -14.91 -2.28 -5.21
N THR A 129 -15.99 -1.51 -5.09
CA THR A 129 -16.76 -1.01 -6.24
C THR A 129 -16.54 0.50 -6.32
N ALA A 130 -15.97 0.97 -7.42
CA ALA A 130 -15.70 2.39 -7.66
C ALA A 130 -16.30 2.79 -9.00
N PHE A 131 -17.23 3.76 -9.00
CA PHE A 131 -17.87 4.24 -10.24
C PHE A 131 -18.50 3.12 -11.09
N GLY A 132 -19.12 2.12 -10.42
CA GLY A 132 -19.72 0.94 -11.06
C GLY A 132 -18.71 -0.14 -11.48
N ILE A 133 -17.41 0.08 -11.28
CA ILE A 133 -16.34 -0.84 -11.62
C ILE A 133 -15.94 -1.64 -10.38
N ARG A 134 -16.01 -2.98 -10.45
CA ARG A 134 -15.48 -3.85 -9.41
C ARG A 134 -13.98 -4.07 -9.61
N VAL A 135 -13.19 -3.68 -8.62
CA VAL A 135 -11.72 -3.69 -8.68
C VAL A 135 -11.17 -4.52 -7.55
N ALA A 136 -10.32 -5.50 -7.87
CA ALA A 136 -9.52 -6.22 -6.89
C ALA A 136 -8.23 -5.43 -6.63
N LEU A 137 -8.02 -5.08 -5.36
CA LEU A 137 -6.82 -4.44 -4.85
C LEU A 137 -5.94 -5.48 -4.17
N ALA A 138 -4.64 -5.40 -4.42
CA ALA A 138 -3.63 -6.21 -3.76
C ALA A 138 -2.35 -5.38 -3.63
N HIS A 139 -1.47 -5.73 -2.70
CA HIS A 139 -0.13 -5.16 -2.72
C HIS A 139 0.65 -5.72 -3.91
N GLY A 140 0.57 -7.03 -4.16
CA GLY A 140 1.10 -7.69 -5.36
C GLY A 140 2.09 -8.80 -5.06
N ASP A 141 2.78 -8.72 -3.92
CA ASP A 141 3.76 -9.72 -3.45
C ASP A 141 3.19 -11.15 -3.34
N GLY A 142 1.90 -11.29 -3.01
CA GLY A 142 1.19 -12.57 -3.00
C GLY A 142 0.97 -13.19 -4.39
N LEU A 143 1.13 -12.42 -5.47
CA LEU A 143 0.98 -12.88 -6.85
C LEU A 143 2.31 -13.40 -7.43
N CYS A 144 3.45 -13.06 -6.84
CA CYS A 144 4.79 -13.50 -7.26
C CYS A 144 5.09 -14.93 -6.79
N THR A 145 4.27 -15.91 -7.20
CA THR A 145 4.31 -17.28 -6.65
C THR A 145 5.50 -18.11 -7.11
N ALA A 146 6.27 -17.63 -8.10
CA ALA A 146 7.50 -18.29 -8.57
C ALA A 146 8.69 -18.06 -7.63
N ASP A 147 8.65 -17.02 -6.78
CA ASP A 147 9.63 -16.83 -5.73
C ASP A 147 9.26 -17.62 -4.46
N HIS A 148 9.47 -18.94 -4.51
CA HIS A 148 9.17 -19.83 -3.39
C HIS A 148 9.88 -19.42 -2.09
N GLY A 149 11.11 -18.90 -2.17
CA GLY A 149 11.87 -18.43 -1.02
C GLY A 149 11.16 -17.27 -0.33
N TYR A 150 10.78 -16.27 -1.12
CA TYR A 150 9.99 -15.15 -0.64
C TYR A 150 8.62 -15.59 -0.10
N GLN A 151 7.90 -16.48 -0.79
CA GLN A 151 6.56 -16.91 -0.34
C GLN A 151 6.60 -17.69 0.98
N MET A 152 7.65 -18.48 1.23
CA MET A 152 7.87 -19.11 2.54
C MET A 152 8.10 -18.05 3.63
N PHE A 153 8.98 -17.07 3.37
CA PHE A 153 9.22 -15.97 4.28
C PHE A 153 7.94 -15.18 4.56
N ARG A 154 7.18 -14.81 3.53
CA ARG A 154 5.90 -14.11 3.63
C ARG A 154 4.92 -14.85 4.54
N ARG A 155 4.80 -16.18 4.36
CA ARG A 155 3.94 -17.01 5.22
C ARG A 155 4.39 -16.99 6.68
N PHE A 156 5.70 -17.01 6.93
CA PHE A 156 6.26 -16.89 8.28
C PHE A 156 6.04 -15.50 8.86
N ALA A 157 6.37 -14.44 8.13
CA ALA A 157 6.26 -13.03 8.55
C ALA A 157 4.81 -12.59 8.82
N ARG A 158 3.83 -13.17 8.11
CA ARG A 158 2.40 -12.93 8.34
C ARG A 158 1.78 -13.88 9.38
N ASN A 159 2.55 -14.78 9.99
CA ASN A 159 2.06 -15.63 11.08
C ASN A 159 1.91 -14.84 12.38
N ARG A 160 0.72 -14.91 13.02
CA ARG A 160 0.41 -14.13 14.23
C ARG A 160 1.34 -14.43 15.41
N PHE A 161 1.74 -15.68 15.60
CA PHE A 161 2.67 -16.05 16.68
C PHE A 161 4.08 -15.52 16.40
N ALA A 162 4.54 -15.62 15.16
CA ALA A 162 5.84 -15.05 14.76
C ALA A 162 5.86 -13.53 14.96
N GLN A 163 4.81 -12.81 14.54
CA GLN A 163 4.68 -11.37 14.76
C GLN A 163 4.64 -11.02 16.25
N MET A 164 3.90 -11.78 17.05
CA MET A 164 3.82 -11.55 18.49
C MET A 164 5.18 -11.71 19.17
N LEU A 165 5.92 -12.79 18.86
CA LEU A 165 7.26 -13.03 19.40
C LEU A 165 8.24 -11.92 18.94
N PHE A 166 8.17 -11.53 17.67
CA PHE A 166 8.99 -10.45 17.14
C PHE A 166 8.72 -9.12 17.86
N LEU A 167 7.44 -8.73 17.98
CA LEU A 167 7.02 -7.47 18.61
C LEU A 167 7.28 -7.46 20.12
N ALA A 168 7.40 -8.62 20.77
CA ALA A 168 7.82 -8.73 22.17
C ALA A 168 9.32 -8.42 22.37
N SER A 169 10.15 -8.52 21.33
CA SER A 169 11.56 -8.16 21.40
C SER A 169 11.77 -6.66 21.56
N PRO A 170 12.89 -6.22 22.18
CA PRO A 170 13.18 -4.80 22.39
C PRO A 170 13.16 -4.00 21.08
N PHE A 171 12.56 -2.81 21.13
CA PHE A 171 12.38 -1.93 19.96
C PHE A 171 13.69 -1.66 19.22
N ARG A 172 14.74 -1.22 19.94
CA ARG A 172 16.07 -0.93 19.37
C ARG A 172 16.70 -2.13 18.69
N TRP A 173 16.44 -3.34 19.20
CA TRP A 173 16.95 -4.57 18.57
C TRP A 173 16.23 -4.83 17.24
N ARG A 174 14.91 -4.65 17.20
CA ARG A 174 14.14 -4.79 15.96
C ARG A 174 14.55 -3.77 14.90
N GLN A 175 14.74 -2.51 15.28
CA GLN A 175 15.25 -1.45 14.38
C GLN A 175 16.60 -1.85 13.77
N LYS A 176 17.57 -2.21 14.61
CA LYS A 176 18.90 -2.64 14.14
C LYS A 176 18.84 -3.87 13.22
N LEU A 177 17.92 -4.80 13.49
CA LEU A 177 17.71 -5.96 12.61
C LEU A 177 17.20 -5.52 11.23
N ALA A 178 16.20 -4.64 11.18
CA ALA A 178 15.66 -4.11 9.92
C ALA A 178 16.73 -3.34 9.11
N GLU A 179 17.52 -2.49 9.77
CA GLU A 179 18.64 -1.76 9.16
C GLU A 179 19.68 -2.71 8.56
N ASN A 180 20.04 -3.77 9.29
CA ASN A 180 21.00 -4.78 8.80
C ASN A 180 20.44 -5.58 7.62
N MET A 181 19.16 -5.95 7.65
CA MET A 181 18.50 -6.62 6.53
C MET A 181 18.49 -5.72 5.29
N ARG A 182 18.20 -4.44 5.49
CA ARG A 182 18.24 -3.42 4.44
C ARG A 182 19.63 -3.31 3.83
N ALA A 183 20.66 -3.11 4.66
CA ALA A 183 22.03 -3.02 4.17
C ALA A 183 22.37 -4.24 3.28
N LYS A 184 22.01 -5.45 3.68
CA LYS A 184 22.24 -6.66 2.87
C LYS A 184 21.41 -6.70 1.57
N SER A 185 20.18 -6.19 1.57
CA SER A 185 19.35 -6.13 0.36
C SER A 185 19.79 -5.04 -0.62
N GLU A 186 20.32 -3.90 -0.14
CA GLU A 186 20.90 -2.85 -0.99
C GLU A 186 22.10 -3.37 -1.78
N HIS A 187 22.95 -4.19 -1.16
CA HIS A 187 24.04 -4.90 -1.87
C HIS A 187 23.52 -5.93 -2.88
N GLY A 188 22.25 -6.35 -2.77
CA GLY A 188 21.57 -7.27 -3.68
C GLY A 188 20.67 -6.58 -4.72
N ARG A 189 20.49 -5.25 -4.68
CA ARG A 189 19.64 -4.48 -5.60
C ARG A 189 20.11 -4.50 -7.06
N MET A 190 21.33 -4.99 -7.30
CA MET A 190 21.86 -5.27 -8.65
C MET A 190 21.34 -6.59 -9.27
N ARG A 191 20.30 -7.21 -8.70
CA ARG A 191 19.71 -8.41 -9.30
C ARG A 191 18.89 -8.01 -10.54
N PRO A 192 19.15 -8.63 -11.70
CA PRO A 192 18.42 -8.29 -12.93
C PRO A 192 16.92 -8.56 -12.78
N VAL A 193 16.10 -7.77 -13.49
CA VAL A 193 14.66 -7.99 -13.64
C VAL A 193 14.46 -9.43 -14.13
N SER A 194 14.04 -10.29 -13.21
CA SER A 194 13.79 -11.70 -13.49
C SER A 194 12.29 -11.94 -13.45
N LEU A 195 11.77 -12.67 -14.43
CA LEU A 195 10.38 -13.16 -14.44
C LEU A 195 10.02 -13.92 -13.15
N LYS A 196 11.00 -14.41 -12.40
CA LYS A 196 10.79 -15.04 -11.09
C LYS A 196 10.22 -14.08 -10.04
N TYR A 197 10.56 -12.79 -10.12
CA TYR A 197 10.16 -11.78 -9.14
C TYR A 197 8.92 -10.99 -9.57
N ASP A 198 8.45 -11.21 -10.79
CA ASP A 198 7.19 -10.66 -11.29
C ASP A 198 5.99 -11.58 -10.95
N VAL A 199 4.79 -11.07 -11.16
CA VAL A 199 3.55 -11.79 -10.89
C VAL A 199 3.41 -13.03 -11.79
N ALA A 200 2.93 -14.13 -11.21
CA ALA A 200 2.68 -15.35 -11.97
C ALA A 200 1.32 -15.26 -12.68
N PRO A 201 1.23 -15.53 -14.00
CA PRO A 201 -0.04 -15.46 -14.74
C PRO A 201 -1.16 -16.32 -14.15
N LYS A 202 -0.83 -17.50 -13.60
CA LYS A 202 -1.78 -18.39 -12.92
C LYS A 202 -2.35 -17.74 -11.65
N ALA A 203 -1.54 -17.02 -10.88
CA ALA A 203 -1.98 -16.33 -9.67
C ALA A 203 -2.90 -15.16 -9.99
N VAL A 204 -2.57 -14.39 -11.04
CA VAL A 204 -3.43 -13.31 -11.56
C VAL A 204 -4.79 -13.85 -12.01
N ALA A 205 -4.81 -14.93 -12.80
CA ALA A 205 -6.05 -15.58 -13.24
C ALA A 205 -6.88 -16.11 -12.06
N ALA A 206 -6.23 -16.69 -11.05
CA ALA A 206 -6.89 -17.14 -9.84
C ALA A 206 -7.51 -15.98 -9.05
N LEU A 207 -6.84 -14.83 -8.95
CA LEU A 207 -7.36 -13.64 -8.30
C LEU A 207 -8.58 -13.08 -9.03
N PHE A 208 -8.55 -12.96 -10.37
CA PHE A 208 -9.74 -12.58 -11.15
C PHE A 208 -10.93 -13.50 -10.85
N LYS A 209 -10.71 -14.82 -10.90
CA LYS A 209 -11.76 -15.82 -10.63
C LYS A 209 -12.32 -15.71 -9.21
N ALA A 210 -11.46 -15.59 -8.20
CA ALA A 210 -11.87 -15.54 -6.80
C ALA A 210 -12.60 -14.24 -6.45
N SER A 211 -12.12 -13.11 -6.98
CA SER A 211 -12.68 -11.78 -6.72
C SER A 211 -13.93 -11.47 -7.54
N LYS A 212 -14.16 -12.21 -8.63
CA LYS A 212 -15.20 -11.95 -9.64
C LYS A 212 -15.11 -10.50 -10.14
N THR A 213 -13.89 -10.11 -10.52
CA THR A 213 -13.58 -8.78 -11.06
C THR A 213 -13.01 -8.92 -12.47
N ALA A 214 -13.03 -7.83 -13.23
CA ALA A 214 -12.34 -7.70 -14.51
C ALA A 214 -11.21 -6.66 -14.44
N THR A 215 -10.87 -6.21 -13.22
CA THR A 215 -9.78 -5.26 -12.99
C THR A 215 -9.04 -5.61 -11.71
N ILE A 216 -7.71 -5.73 -11.81
CA ILE A 216 -6.79 -5.84 -10.67
C ILE A 216 -5.91 -4.58 -10.66
N ILE A 217 -5.68 -4.00 -9.48
CA ILE A 217 -4.68 -2.96 -9.25
C ILE A 217 -3.73 -3.46 -8.16
N HIS A 218 -2.43 -3.41 -8.43
CA HIS A 218 -1.40 -3.77 -7.46
C HIS A 218 -0.13 -2.93 -7.63
N GLY A 219 0.78 -3.00 -6.66
CA GLY A 219 2.12 -2.42 -6.70
C GLY A 219 3.20 -3.50 -6.70
N HIS A 220 4.16 -3.38 -5.79
CA HIS A 220 5.23 -4.33 -5.46
C HIS A 220 6.31 -4.57 -6.52
N THR A 221 5.93 -4.75 -7.79
CA THR A 221 6.89 -5.16 -8.82
C THR A 221 7.73 -4.01 -9.39
N HIS A 222 7.33 -2.77 -9.14
CA HIS A 222 7.99 -1.53 -9.61
C HIS A 222 8.09 -1.47 -11.14
N LEU A 223 7.14 -2.12 -11.84
CA LEU A 223 7.03 -2.17 -13.30
C LEU A 223 5.70 -1.54 -13.72
N PRO A 224 5.54 -0.20 -13.64
CA PRO A 224 4.27 0.47 -13.91
C PRO A 224 3.80 0.20 -15.34
N ALA A 225 2.63 -0.41 -15.46
CA ALA A 225 2.07 -0.83 -16.73
C ALA A 225 0.59 -1.15 -16.63
N ARG A 226 -0.06 -1.17 -17.79
CA ARG A 226 -1.42 -1.69 -17.98
C ARG A 226 -1.36 -2.94 -18.85
N HIS A 227 -1.63 -4.09 -18.25
CA HIS A 227 -1.62 -5.38 -18.93
C HIS A 227 -3.03 -5.83 -19.27
N ARG A 228 -3.22 -6.31 -20.50
CA ARG A 228 -4.42 -7.04 -20.90
C ARG A 228 -4.21 -8.51 -20.59
N GLU A 229 -4.96 -9.03 -19.63
CA GLU A 229 -4.95 -10.42 -19.20
C GLU A 229 -6.21 -11.13 -19.73
N PRO A 230 -6.22 -12.47 -19.81
CA PRO A 230 -7.43 -13.21 -20.20
C PRO A 230 -8.65 -12.93 -19.33
N GLY A 231 -8.44 -12.61 -18.04
CA GLY A 231 -9.50 -12.32 -17.07
C GLY A 231 -9.91 -10.85 -16.97
N GLY A 232 -9.23 -9.93 -17.65
CA GLY A 232 -9.48 -8.49 -17.52
C GLY A 232 -8.21 -7.66 -17.61
N MET A 233 -8.27 -6.43 -17.08
CA MET A 233 -7.11 -5.54 -17.06
C MET A 233 -6.38 -5.62 -15.73
N ARG A 234 -5.06 -5.68 -15.76
CA ARG A 234 -4.20 -5.59 -14.58
C ARG A 234 -3.35 -4.32 -14.66
N TRP A 235 -3.48 -3.48 -13.65
CA TRP A 235 -2.71 -2.25 -13.52
C TRP A 235 -1.65 -2.42 -12.44
N VAL A 236 -0.44 -1.99 -12.76
CA VAL A 236 0.70 -1.92 -11.84
C VAL A 236 0.93 -0.45 -11.50
N LEU A 237 0.89 -0.12 -10.21
CA LEU A 237 1.18 1.20 -9.68
C LEU A 237 2.68 1.51 -9.82
N PRO A 238 3.05 2.78 -10.09
CA PRO A 238 4.45 3.20 -10.08
C PRO A 238 4.98 3.25 -8.64
N ASP A 239 6.23 2.84 -8.45
CA ASP A 239 7.00 3.19 -7.27
C ASP A 239 7.43 4.66 -7.32
N TRP A 240 7.76 5.21 -6.15
CA TRP A 240 8.19 6.59 -6.02
C TRP A 240 9.68 6.65 -5.68
N ASP A 241 10.43 7.37 -6.51
CA ASP A 241 11.84 7.60 -6.29
C ASP A 241 12.24 8.87 -7.05
N LEU A 242 12.37 9.96 -6.29
CA LEU A 242 12.82 11.27 -6.74
C LEU A 242 14.22 11.61 -6.21
N ASP A 243 14.83 10.67 -5.50
CA ASP A 243 16.13 10.85 -4.85
C ASP A 243 17.24 10.07 -5.57
N HIS A 244 16.88 9.00 -6.31
CA HIS A 244 17.83 8.17 -7.01
C HIS A 244 17.46 7.93 -8.49
N GLY A 245 18.48 7.91 -9.34
CA GLY A 245 18.34 7.54 -10.74
C GLY A 245 17.37 8.43 -11.51
N ALA A 246 16.56 7.83 -12.38
CA ALA A 246 15.52 8.54 -13.11
C ALA A 246 14.31 8.76 -12.19
N HIS A 247 13.89 10.02 -12.08
CA HIS A 247 12.75 10.40 -11.27
C HIS A 247 11.49 9.68 -11.74
N ARG A 248 10.82 9.03 -10.80
CA ARG A 248 9.58 8.28 -11.05
C ARG A 248 8.64 8.40 -9.87
N GLY A 249 7.36 8.25 -10.17
CA GLY A 249 6.27 8.36 -9.23
C GLY A 249 4.96 8.62 -9.95
N GLY A 250 3.86 8.44 -9.23
CA GLY A 250 2.53 8.66 -9.76
C GLY A 250 1.48 7.90 -8.98
N TYR A 251 0.26 7.95 -9.49
CA TYR A 251 -0.90 7.31 -8.87
C TYR A 251 -1.92 6.95 -9.94
N LEU A 252 -2.84 6.05 -9.61
CA LEU A 252 -4.02 5.82 -10.43
C LEU A 252 -5.17 6.67 -9.89
N ARG A 253 -5.93 7.25 -10.82
CA ARG A 253 -7.20 7.91 -10.58
C ARG A 253 -8.32 7.04 -11.15
N ILE A 254 -9.34 6.78 -10.32
CA ILE A 254 -10.59 6.14 -10.74
C ILE A 254 -11.71 7.17 -10.61
N ASP A 255 -12.42 7.43 -11.69
CA ASP A 255 -13.63 8.25 -11.71
C ASP A 255 -14.64 7.76 -12.76
N ALA A 256 -15.65 8.58 -13.07
CA ALA A 256 -16.70 8.26 -14.04
C ALA A 256 -16.17 8.01 -15.46
N ASP A 257 -14.98 8.52 -15.82
CA ASP A 257 -14.36 8.26 -17.12
C ASP A 257 -13.52 6.96 -17.13
N GLY A 258 -13.36 6.33 -15.97
CA GLY A 258 -12.59 5.09 -15.79
C GLY A 258 -11.28 5.29 -15.03
N ILE A 259 -10.28 4.48 -15.37
CA ILE A 259 -8.99 4.39 -14.66
C ILE A 259 -7.89 5.02 -15.49
N ARG A 260 -7.14 5.97 -14.90
CA ARG A 260 -6.02 6.68 -15.55
C ARG A 260 -4.79 6.70 -14.64
N ALA A 261 -3.61 6.52 -15.22
CA ALA A 261 -2.34 6.76 -14.54
C ALA A 261 -1.97 8.24 -14.68
N LEU A 262 -1.64 8.88 -13.56
CA LEU A 262 -1.26 10.29 -13.51
C LEU A 262 0.13 10.42 -12.87
N PRO A 263 1.00 11.31 -13.40
CA PRO A 263 2.29 11.60 -12.79
C PRO A 263 2.10 12.39 -11.48
N LEU A 264 3.18 12.51 -10.72
CA LEU A 264 3.28 13.51 -9.67
C LEU A 264 3.38 14.90 -10.32
N GLY A 265 2.55 15.83 -9.86
CA GLY A 265 2.50 17.21 -10.37
C GLY A 265 3.69 18.05 -9.96
#